data_AF-A0A2K4ADL1-F1
#
_entry.id   AF-A0A2K4ADL1-F1
#
_cell.length_a   1.000
_cell.length_b   1.000
_cell.length_c   1.000
_cell.angle_alpha   90.00
_cell.angle_beta   90.00
_cell.angle_gamma   90.00
#
_symmetry.space_group_name_H-M   'P 1'
#
loop_
_entity.id
_entity.type
_entity.pdbx_description
1 polymer ?
#
loop_
_entity_poly.entity_id
_entity_poly.type
_entity_poly.pdbx_seq_one_letter_code
_entity_poly.pdbx_strand_id
1 'polypeptide(L)'
;MKKSTTKIIIASSVIAVGLLTQTQNAKAYNHEWKILDILKQMEDDEKKDQARADRLIKEADEKGTAYKGKTVEDLYVIAKKLGKGNKKAVVKIKDGGPYDFYTFDITRPLEEHRKNIKVVKTGEISEITWQ
;
A
#
# COMPACT_ATOMS: atom_id res chain seq x y z
N MET A 1 18.39 14.41 -39.45
CA MET A 1 18.74 13.59 -38.27
C MET A 1 17.46 13.05 -37.63
N LYS A 2 17.47 11.77 -37.26
CA LYS A 2 16.33 10.90 -37.00
C LYS A 2 15.64 11.24 -35.66
N LYS A 3 14.35 11.57 -35.67
CA LYS A 3 13.52 11.64 -34.46
C LYS A 3 13.04 10.22 -34.13
N SER A 4 13.44 9.68 -32.99
CA SER A 4 12.86 8.46 -32.43
C SER A 4 12.66 8.68 -30.94
N THR A 5 11.40 8.77 -30.56
CA THR A 5 10.90 8.99 -29.21
C THR A 5 11.24 7.77 -28.36
N THR A 6 12.29 7.88 -27.53
CA THR A 6 12.57 6.90 -26.48
C THR A 6 11.47 7.01 -25.43
N LYS A 7 10.51 6.08 -25.47
CA LYS A 7 9.54 5.88 -24.40
C LYS A 7 10.32 5.45 -23.15
N ILE A 8 10.48 6.35 -22.19
CA ILE A 8 11.03 6.02 -20.88
C ILE A 8 9.96 5.24 -20.13
N ILE A 9 10.20 3.94 -20.03
CA ILE A 9 9.41 2.99 -19.25
C ILE A 9 9.61 3.36 -17.78
N ILE A 10 8.49 3.77 -17.17
CA ILE A 10 8.14 3.79 -15.75
C ILE A 10 9.25 3.25 -14.83
N ALA A 11 9.92 4.14 -14.11
CA ALA A 11 10.75 3.81 -12.97
C ALA A 11 9.85 3.36 -11.80
N SER A 12 9.36 2.12 -11.87
CA SER A 12 8.78 1.45 -10.71
C SER A 12 9.93 1.00 -9.82
N SER A 13 9.93 1.50 -8.60
CA SER A 13 10.83 1.17 -7.51
C SER A 13 11.02 -0.34 -7.38
N VAL A 14 12.27 -0.76 -7.50
CA VAL A 14 12.76 -2.08 -7.12
C VAL A 14 12.50 -2.27 -5.63
N ILE A 15 11.56 -3.13 -5.27
CA ILE A 15 11.43 -3.66 -3.91
C ILE A 15 11.70 -5.17 -3.99
N ALA A 16 12.71 -5.59 -3.22
CA ALA A 16 13.12 -6.97 -2.91
C ALA A 16 14.02 -7.73 -3.92
N VAL A 17 15.24 -7.21 -4.16
CA VAL A 17 16.42 -8.03 -4.56
C VAL A 17 17.15 -8.60 -3.31
N GLY A 18 16.41 -8.83 -2.22
CA GLY A 18 16.99 -9.23 -0.92
C GLY A 18 17.00 -10.74 -0.64
N LEU A 19 16.21 -11.55 -1.37
CA LEU A 19 16.05 -12.98 -1.08
C LEU A 19 16.64 -13.92 -2.15
N LEU A 20 17.45 -13.38 -3.08
CA LEU A 20 17.83 -14.07 -4.31
C LEU A 20 19.30 -14.53 -4.34
N THR A 21 19.88 -14.90 -3.20
CA THR A 21 21.17 -15.59 -3.21
C THR A 21 21.08 -16.98 -2.59
N GLN A 22 21.39 -17.95 -3.46
CA GLN A 22 21.73 -19.35 -3.23
C GLN A 22 20.58 -20.34 -3.02
N THR A 23 20.22 -21.06 -4.09
CA THR A 23 20.48 -22.51 -4.12
C THR A 23 20.32 -23.05 -5.55
N GLN A 24 21.37 -23.71 -6.05
CA GLN A 24 21.39 -24.39 -7.34
C GLN A 24 20.72 -25.77 -7.28
N ASN A 25 20.39 -26.29 -8.48
CA ASN A 25 20.07 -27.67 -8.87
C ASN A 25 18.65 -28.22 -8.59
N ALA A 26 17.94 -28.52 -9.69
CA ALA A 26 16.75 -29.38 -9.90
C ALA A 26 15.46 -29.13 -9.07
N LYS A 27 15.54 -28.53 -7.88
CA LYS A 27 14.40 -27.93 -7.17
C LYS A 27 13.98 -26.58 -7.76
N ALA A 28 14.78 -26.02 -8.67
CA ALA A 28 14.60 -24.71 -9.29
C ALA A 28 13.25 -24.57 -10.00
N TYR A 29 12.79 -25.57 -10.78
CA TYR A 29 11.50 -25.47 -11.47
C TYR A 29 10.32 -25.32 -10.49
N ASN A 30 10.20 -26.20 -9.48
CA ASN A 30 9.10 -26.12 -8.52
C ASN A 30 9.20 -24.88 -7.61
N HIS A 31 10.42 -24.41 -7.33
CA HIS A 31 10.63 -23.14 -6.62
C HIS A 31 10.27 -21.92 -7.48
N GLU A 32 10.60 -21.91 -8.76
CA GLU A 32 10.25 -20.83 -9.69
C GLU A 32 8.74 -20.72 -9.88
N TRP A 33 8.02 -21.84 -10.03
CA TRP A 33 6.55 -21.83 -10.08
C TRP A 33 5.93 -21.34 -8.77
N LYS A 34 6.45 -21.76 -7.61
CA LYS A 34 6.00 -21.26 -6.30
C LYS A 34 6.31 -19.76 -6.10
N ILE A 35 7.49 -19.31 -6.54
CA ILE A 35 7.86 -17.88 -6.49
C ILE A 35 6.96 -17.07 -7.42
N LEU A 36 6.66 -17.59 -8.62
CA LEU A 36 5.76 -16.95 -9.57
C LEU A 36 4.32 -16.86 -9.04
N ASP A 37 3.82 -17.89 -8.36
CA ASP A 37 2.49 -17.85 -7.72
C ASP A 37 2.46 -16.85 -6.56
N ILE A 38 3.51 -16.77 -5.74
CA ILE A 38 3.62 -15.76 -4.68
C ILE A 38 3.66 -14.35 -5.29
N LEU A 39 4.42 -14.13 -6.36
CA LEU A 39 4.48 -12.85 -7.08
C LEU A 39 3.11 -12.45 -7.65
N LYS A 40 2.39 -13.39 -8.28
CA LYS A 40 1.03 -13.14 -8.78
C LYS A 40 0.07 -12.80 -7.65
N GLN A 41 0.11 -13.54 -6.56
CA GLN A 41 -0.75 -13.30 -5.41
C GLN A 41 -0.49 -11.92 -4.80
N MET A 42 0.78 -11.50 -4.69
CA MET A 42 1.15 -10.17 -4.23
C MET A 42 0.68 -9.07 -5.19
N GLU A 43 0.75 -9.30 -6.51
CA GLU A 43 0.27 -8.35 -7.52
C GLU A 43 -1.26 -8.20 -7.47
N ASP A 44 -1.99 -9.31 -7.32
CA ASP A 44 -3.45 -9.32 -7.21
C ASP A 44 -3.93 -8.64 -5.92
N ASP A 45 -3.25 -8.90 -4.80
CA ASP A 45 -3.51 -8.21 -3.53
C ASP A 45 -3.24 -6.70 -3.65
N GLU A 46 -2.15 -6.30 -4.31
CA GLU A 46 -1.86 -4.88 -4.50
C GLU A 46 -2.90 -4.20 -5.41
N LYS A 47 -3.35 -4.84 -6.49
CA LYS A 47 -4.44 -4.32 -7.33
C LYS A 47 -5.73 -4.14 -6.54
N LYS A 48 -6.06 -5.11 -5.68
CA LYS A 48 -7.24 -5.06 -4.81
C LYS A 48 -7.15 -3.91 -3.80
N ASP A 49 -6.00 -3.72 -3.19
CA ASP A 49 -5.72 -2.62 -2.26
C ASP A 49 -5.83 -1.26 -2.96
N GLN A 50 -5.27 -1.14 -4.17
CA GLN A 50 -5.39 0.07 -4.99
C GLN A 50 -6.84 0.37 -5.33
N ALA A 51 -7.60 -0.60 -5.82
CA ALA A 51 -9.02 -0.44 -6.15
C ALA A 51 -9.87 -0.10 -4.91
N ARG A 52 -9.49 -0.59 -3.73
CA ARG A 52 -10.14 -0.22 -2.46
C ARG A 52 -9.82 1.22 -2.07
N ALA A 53 -8.55 1.64 -2.15
CA ALA A 53 -8.16 3.02 -1.89
C ALA A 53 -8.85 4.00 -2.83
N ASP A 54 -8.88 3.70 -4.14
CA ASP A 54 -9.52 4.56 -5.14
C ASP A 54 -11.01 4.76 -4.86
N ARG A 55 -11.73 3.70 -4.42
CA ARG A 55 -13.13 3.82 -4.01
C ARG A 55 -13.31 4.71 -2.78
N LEU A 56 -12.49 4.53 -1.76
CA LEU A 56 -12.57 5.28 -0.50
C LEU A 56 -12.23 6.77 -0.69
N ILE A 57 -11.22 7.06 -1.50
CA ILE A 57 -10.81 8.43 -1.84
C ILE A 57 -11.89 9.09 -2.69
N LYS A 58 -12.37 8.41 -3.74
CA LYS A 58 -13.42 8.93 -4.61
C LYS A 58 -14.71 9.23 -3.84
N GLU A 59 -15.13 8.36 -2.94
CA GLU A 59 -16.31 8.60 -2.10
C GLU A 59 -16.15 9.85 -1.23
N ALA A 60 -14.97 10.07 -0.67
CA ALA A 60 -14.67 11.25 0.14
C ALA A 60 -14.64 12.53 -0.70
N ASP A 61 -13.98 12.48 -1.88
CA ASP A 61 -13.89 13.61 -2.81
C ASP A 61 -15.26 13.99 -3.38
N GLU A 62 -16.11 13.01 -3.75
CA GLU A 62 -17.47 13.25 -4.24
C GLU A 62 -18.37 13.88 -3.18
N LYS A 63 -18.18 13.53 -1.91
CA LYS A 63 -18.95 14.07 -0.79
C LYS A 63 -18.35 15.36 -0.22
N GLY A 64 -17.13 15.74 -0.64
CA GLY A 64 -16.38 16.85 -0.05
C GLY A 64 -16.09 16.64 1.45
N THR A 65 -15.99 15.39 1.90
CA THR A 65 -15.77 15.02 3.29
C THR A 65 -14.34 14.54 3.54
N ALA A 66 -13.92 14.51 4.80
CA ALA A 66 -12.64 13.91 5.17
C ALA A 66 -12.57 12.42 4.76
N TYR A 67 -11.38 11.95 4.39
CA TYR A 67 -11.14 10.54 4.10
C TYR A 67 -11.52 9.69 5.31
N LYS A 68 -12.27 8.60 5.10
CA LYS A 68 -12.79 7.77 6.19
C LYS A 68 -12.46 6.31 5.95
N GLY A 69 -11.77 5.69 6.90
CA GLY A 69 -11.56 4.25 6.95
C GLY A 69 -12.44 3.59 8.01
N LYS A 70 -12.95 2.39 7.78
CA LYS A 70 -13.63 1.60 8.83
C LYS A 70 -12.64 0.67 9.54
N THR A 71 -11.58 0.32 8.85
CA THR A 71 -10.54 -0.62 9.31
C THR A 71 -9.16 -0.01 9.17
N VAL A 72 -8.20 -0.56 9.91
CA VAL A 72 -6.79 -0.17 9.81
C VAL A 72 -6.25 -0.42 8.40
N GLU A 73 -6.76 -1.43 7.70
CA GLU A 73 -6.49 -1.67 6.28
C GLU A 73 -6.94 -0.50 5.40
N ASP A 74 -8.14 0.03 5.62
CA ASP A 74 -8.65 1.19 4.86
C ASP A 74 -7.73 2.40 5.04
N LEU A 75 -7.33 2.71 6.28
CA LEU A 75 -6.42 3.83 6.56
C LEU A 75 -5.06 3.62 5.89
N TYR A 76 -4.53 2.39 5.94
CA TYR A 76 -3.27 2.03 5.32
C TYR A 76 -3.31 2.20 3.81
N VAL A 77 -4.32 1.67 3.12
CA VAL A 77 -4.40 1.76 1.65
C VAL A 77 -4.62 3.20 1.18
N ILE A 78 -5.41 4.00 1.91
CA ILE A 78 -5.55 5.45 1.66
C ILE A 78 -4.19 6.14 1.82
N ALA A 79 -3.51 5.92 2.95
CA ALA A 79 -2.23 6.56 3.23
C ALA A 79 -1.13 6.15 2.24
N LYS A 80 -1.07 4.87 1.84
CA LYS A 80 -0.15 4.35 0.81
C LYS A 80 -0.43 4.99 -0.56
N LYS A 81 -1.71 5.12 -0.94
CA LYS A 81 -2.11 5.71 -2.22
C LYS A 81 -1.82 7.22 -2.29
N LEU A 82 -2.04 7.95 -1.20
CA LEU A 82 -1.77 9.40 -1.12
C LEU A 82 -0.28 9.70 -0.93
N GLY A 83 0.44 8.85 -0.21
CA GLY A 83 1.84 9.07 0.17
C GLY A 83 2.88 8.72 -0.89
N LYS A 84 2.51 8.45 -2.14
CA LYS A 84 3.39 7.95 -3.24
C LYS A 84 4.86 8.38 -3.09
N GLY A 85 5.71 7.47 -2.62
CA GLY A 85 7.16 7.66 -2.48
C GLY A 85 7.69 7.91 -1.06
N ASN A 86 6.80 8.19 -0.09
CA ASN A 86 7.18 8.26 1.32
C ASN A 86 7.39 6.87 1.92
N LYS A 87 8.05 6.79 3.09
CA LYS A 87 8.32 5.51 3.74
C LYS A 87 7.37 5.23 4.89
N LYS A 88 7.00 6.28 5.63
CA LYS A 88 6.09 6.19 6.76
C LYS A 88 4.95 7.17 6.60
N ALA A 89 3.78 6.77 7.10
CA ALA A 89 2.62 7.62 7.20
C ALA A 89 2.08 7.58 8.63
N VAL A 90 1.83 8.75 9.20
CA VAL A 90 1.15 8.93 10.48
C VAL A 90 -0.24 9.49 10.19
N VAL A 91 -1.27 8.69 10.45
CA VAL A 91 -2.67 9.03 10.19
C VAL A 91 -3.36 9.37 11.50
N LYS A 92 -3.75 10.63 11.69
CA LYS A 92 -4.49 11.08 12.87
C LYS A 92 -5.99 10.98 12.64
N ILE A 93 -6.71 10.42 13.60
CA ILE A 93 -8.17 10.32 13.54
C ILE A 93 -8.81 11.58 14.12
N LYS A 94 -9.81 12.10 13.42
CA LYS A 94 -10.63 13.22 13.86
C LYS A 94 -11.37 12.84 15.15
N ASP A 95 -11.38 13.75 16.13
CA ASP A 95 -12.00 13.54 17.44
C ASP A 95 -11.43 12.35 18.26
N GLY A 96 -10.28 11.79 17.87
CA GLY A 96 -9.61 10.73 18.62
C GLY A 96 -8.76 11.24 19.80
N GLY A 97 -8.33 12.50 19.76
CA GLY A 97 -7.44 13.05 20.78
C GLY A 97 -5.96 12.72 20.51
N PRO A 98 -5.06 13.04 21.46
CA PRO A 98 -3.61 13.12 21.20
C PRO A 98 -2.92 11.77 20.92
N TYR A 99 -3.56 10.65 21.26
CA TYR A 99 -2.99 9.30 21.11
C TYR A 99 -3.67 8.45 20.04
N ASP A 100 -4.73 8.94 19.41
CA ASP A 100 -5.51 8.21 18.41
C ASP A 100 -4.96 8.45 16.99
N PHE A 101 -3.71 8.02 16.81
CA PHE A 101 -3.03 8.03 15.52
C PHE A 101 -2.51 6.64 15.15
N TYR A 102 -2.48 6.37 13.85
CA TYR A 102 -1.98 5.12 13.29
C TYR A 102 -0.71 5.39 12.50
N THR A 103 0.36 4.73 12.90
CA THR A 103 1.61 4.76 12.15
C THR A 103 1.70 3.55 11.24
N PHE A 104 2.01 3.80 9.98
CA PHE A 104 2.18 2.80 8.94
C PHE A 104 3.57 2.92 8.32
N ASP A 105 4.21 1.78 8.11
CA ASP A 105 5.33 1.66 7.20
C ASP A 105 4.76 1.26 5.83
N ILE A 106 4.72 2.21 4.90
CA ILE A 106 4.13 2.01 3.57
C ILE A 106 5.08 1.32 2.58
N THR A 107 6.32 1.03 3.02
CA THR A 107 7.28 0.22 2.26
C THR A 107 7.05 -1.28 2.41
N ARG A 108 6.20 -1.68 3.37
CA ARG A 108 5.92 -3.08 3.70
C ARG A 108 4.42 -3.35 3.62
N PRO A 109 4.01 -4.56 3.21
CA PRO A 109 2.60 -4.94 3.27
C PRO A 109 2.08 -4.86 4.72
N LEU A 110 0.81 -4.48 4.87
CA LEU A 110 0.17 -4.45 6.18
C LEU A 110 0.03 -5.88 6.72
N GLU A 111 0.40 -6.07 7.98
CA GLU A 111 0.30 -7.36 8.65
C GLU A 111 -1.15 -7.86 8.69
N GLU A 112 -1.37 -9.14 8.38
CA GLU A 112 -2.71 -9.71 8.19
C GLU A 112 -3.62 -9.56 9.42
N HIS A 113 -3.06 -9.73 10.62
CA HIS A 113 -3.78 -9.55 11.88
C HIS A 113 -4.24 -8.11 12.12
N ARG A 114 -3.65 -7.12 11.43
CA ARG A 114 -4.04 -5.71 11.52
C ARG A 114 -5.14 -5.35 10.53
N LYS A 115 -5.30 -6.10 9.44
CA LYS A 115 -6.22 -5.74 8.34
C LYS A 115 -7.66 -5.59 8.80
N ASN A 116 -8.10 -6.45 9.73
CA ASN A 116 -9.49 -6.49 10.19
C ASN A 116 -9.72 -5.72 11.51
N ILE A 117 -8.71 -4.99 12.01
CA ILE A 117 -8.86 -4.18 13.22
C ILE A 117 -9.73 -2.97 12.88
N LYS A 118 -10.80 -2.77 13.66
CA LYS A 118 -11.65 -1.57 13.54
C LYS A 118 -10.88 -0.36 14.04
N VAL A 119 -11.00 0.74 13.31
CA VAL A 119 -10.42 2.02 13.74
C VAL A 119 -11.26 2.61 14.86
N VAL A 120 -10.60 3.41 15.69
CA VAL A 120 -11.27 4.16 16.76
C VAL A 120 -12.24 5.21 16.19
N LYS A 121 -13.27 5.54 16.99
CA LYS A 121 -14.23 6.62 16.70
C LYS A 121 -14.93 6.45 15.33
N THR A 122 -15.07 7.55 14.59
CA THR A 122 -15.71 7.58 13.26
C THR A 122 -14.78 7.08 12.16
N GLY A 123 -13.48 6.96 12.43
CA GLY A 123 -12.47 6.58 11.42
C GLY A 123 -12.18 7.66 10.39
N GLU A 124 -12.64 8.89 10.61
CA GLU A 124 -12.34 10.03 9.75
C GLU A 124 -10.91 10.51 9.99
N ILE A 125 -10.18 10.74 8.91
CA ILE A 125 -8.80 11.20 8.94
C ILE A 125 -8.82 12.72 9.10
N SER A 126 -8.22 13.21 10.18
CA SER A 126 -8.01 14.65 10.38
C SER A 126 -6.77 15.14 9.65
N GLU A 127 -5.70 14.35 9.68
CA GLU A 127 -4.39 14.73 9.13
C GLU A 127 -3.61 13.47 8.76
N ILE A 128 -2.84 13.53 7.68
CA ILE A 128 -1.81 12.56 7.36
C ILE A 128 -0.47 13.29 7.29
N THR A 129 0.50 12.81 8.06
CA THR A 129 1.89 13.29 8.01
C THR A 129 2.77 12.20 7.41
N TRP A 130 3.59 12.55 6.42
CA TRP A 130 4.52 11.61 5.81
C TRP A 130 5.95 11.82 6.32
N GLN A 131 6.69 10.72 6.48
CA GLN A 131 8.07 10.67 6.96
C GLN A 131 8.93 9.71 6.13
#